data_AF-A0A933MIJ2-F1
#
_entry.id   AF-A0A933MIJ2-F1
#
_cell.length_a   1.000
_cell.length_b   1.000
_cell.length_c   1.000
_cell.angle_alpha   90.00
_cell.angle_beta   90.00
_cell.angle_gamma   90.00
#
_symmetry.space_group_name_H-M   'P 1'
#
loop_
_entity.id
_entity.type
_entity.pdbx_description
1 polymer ?
#
loop_
_entity_poly.entity_id
_entity_poly.type
_entity_poly.pdbx_seq_one_letter_code
_entity_poly.pdbx_strand_id
1 'polypeptide(L)'
;MQNTKYKIKNHYRPHFHLKSVKGFLFALLLLLFGTSSLWAITEEEEYNIAWQYCQSGKYPQAVEAYQKFLKHHPRGKLLAEAHFTLARIENSGTNAFAHYQFIIDNYPAHALAPQAAFATAQYCQNAGAYPEAKVRYLFTYSRYAQTPPGSESLYRLSLMALAGDSLTQAASYAQAFVQQYPQNFRGAAISRSLADCWRLKADSAQANFYWRQIMELYPESYEAGEAREQLLADIEGSPEALDDSLSRILPAPKTVTPVIKSPPVKMTQLNPKPAAGKKYYLQIGVYREKSVMTDWKKRLEKQDHQCRVDSSGSKNNCSYRLYAGPYDGKEEALKISQKLLISNRLKTMLVQK
;
A
#
# COMPACT_ATOMS: atom_id res chain seq x y z
N MET A 1 -109.25 6.73 50.90
CA MET A 1 -109.06 5.27 50.81
C MET A 1 -107.59 5.03 50.50
N GLN A 2 -106.76 4.84 51.53
CA GLN A 2 -106.28 3.54 52.02
C GLN A 2 -105.52 2.76 50.92
N ASN A 3 -104.19 2.80 50.87
CA ASN A 3 -103.22 2.08 51.72
C ASN A 3 -102.99 0.65 51.22
N THR A 4 -101.88 0.44 50.51
CA THR A 4 -101.29 -0.89 50.35
C THR A 4 -99.77 -0.77 50.45
N LYS A 5 -99.27 -1.09 51.64
CA LYS A 5 -97.88 -1.39 51.93
C LYS A 5 -97.50 -2.69 51.22
N TYR A 6 -96.35 -2.72 50.56
CA TYR A 6 -95.58 -3.96 50.38
C TYR A 6 -94.15 -3.74 50.88
N LYS A 7 -93.71 -4.66 51.75
CA LYS A 7 -92.46 -4.62 52.49
C LYS A 7 -91.57 -5.81 52.07
N ILE A 8 -90.42 -5.47 51.47
CA ILE A 8 -89.08 -6.11 51.52
C ILE A 8 -88.92 -7.55 50.99
N LYS A 9 -88.00 -7.75 50.02
CA LYS A 9 -86.72 -8.48 50.24
C LYS A 9 -85.75 -8.47 49.04
N ASN A 10 -84.49 -8.37 49.43
CA ASN A 10 -83.26 -8.85 48.80
C ASN A 10 -82.59 -8.06 47.67
N HIS A 11 -81.44 -7.50 48.05
CA HIS A 11 -80.33 -7.09 47.22
C HIS A 11 -79.93 -8.15 46.20
N TYR A 12 -79.90 -7.76 44.92
CA TYR A 12 -79.08 -8.41 43.91
C TYR A 12 -78.03 -7.40 43.46
N ARG A 13 -76.81 -7.52 43.99
CA ARG A 13 -75.63 -6.87 43.42
C ARG A 13 -75.24 -7.68 42.19
N PRO A 14 -75.20 -7.11 40.98
CA PRO A 14 -74.57 -7.80 39.88
C PRO A 14 -73.07 -7.85 40.19
N HIS A 15 -72.56 -9.05 40.52
CA HIS A 15 -71.14 -9.34 40.47
C HIS A 15 -70.72 -9.26 39.01
N PHE A 16 -70.36 -8.05 38.55
CA PHE A 16 -69.61 -7.90 37.31
C PHE A 16 -68.27 -8.61 37.51
N HIS A 17 -68.08 -9.71 36.79
CA HIS A 17 -66.85 -10.49 36.76
C HIS A 17 -65.70 -9.60 36.25
N LEU A 18 -65.02 -8.91 37.18
CA LEU A 18 -63.83 -8.08 36.94
C LEU A 18 -62.65 -8.88 36.34
N LYS A 19 -62.77 -10.21 36.23
CA LYS A 19 -61.78 -11.10 35.62
C LYS A 19 -61.77 -11.05 34.09
N SER A 20 -62.85 -10.62 33.43
CA SER A 20 -62.93 -10.57 31.96
C SER A 20 -62.29 -9.29 31.38
N VAL A 21 -62.45 -8.13 32.04
CA VAL A 21 -61.91 -6.85 31.56
C VAL A 21 -60.38 -6.78 31.70
N LYS A 22 -59.82 -7.37 32.76
CA LYS A 22 -58.36 -7.46 32.95
C LYS A 22 -57.69 -8.35 31.91
N GLY A 23 -58.33 -9.46 31.51
CA GLY A 23 -57.85 -10.32 30.43
C GLY A 23 -57.88 -9.63 29.07
N PHE A 24 -58.92 -8.83 28.80
CA PHE A 24 -59.05 -8.08 27.55
C PHE A 24 -58.04 -6.92 27.46
N LEU A 25 -57.80 -6.17 28.55
CA LEU A 25 -56.77 -5.12 28.59
C LEU A 25 -55.36 -5.70 28.47
N PHE A 26 -55.11 -6.88 29.04
CA PHE A 26 -53.82 -7.58 28.93
C PHE A 26 -53.60 -8.15 27.52
N ALA A 27 -54.66 -8.67 26.87
CA ALA A 27 -54.61 -9.08 25.47
C ALA A 27 -54.45 -7.90 24.51
N LEU A 28 -55.04 -6.74 24.80
CA LEU A 28 -54.83 -5.49 24.05
C LEU A 28 -53.42 -4.94 24.25
N LEU A 29 -52.86 -5.06 25.46
CA LEU A 29 -51.44 -4.77 25.74
C LEU A 29 -50.51 -5.75 25.03
N LEU A 30 -50.82 -7.04 24.96
CA LEU A 30 -50.06 -8.01 24.18
C LEU A 30 -50.22 -7.82 22.66
N LEU A 31 -51.30 -7.22 22.18
CA LEU A 31 -51.44 -6.81 20.77
C LEU A 31 -50.70 -5.51 20.47
N LEU A 32 -50.67 -4.55 21.41
CA LEU A 32 -49.96 -3.27 21.30
C LEU A 32 -48.45 -3.38 21.56
N PHE A 33 -48.00 -4.36 22.36
CA PHE A 33 -46.59 -4.63 22.67
C PHE A 33 -46.04 -5.92 22.07
N GLY A 34 -46.89 -6.84 21.59
CA GLY A 34 -46.46 -8.14 21.04
C GLY A 34 -46.49 -8.23 19.51
N THR A 35 -46.77 -7.13 18.79
CA THR A 35 -46.73 -7.11 17.33
C THR A 35 -45.72 -6.12 16.74
N SER A 36 -45.06 -5.29 17.56
CA SER A 36 -44.05 -4.32 17.09
C SER A 36 -42.60 -4.79 17.29
N SER A 37 -42.39 -5.96 17.89
CA SER A 37 -41.06 -6.53 18.16
C SER A 37 -40.83 -7.90 17.50
N LEU A 38 -41.48 -8.18 16.37
CA LEU A 38 -41.23 -9.38 15.57
C LEU A 38 -40.46 -9.02 14.29
N TRP A 39 -39.18 -9.39 14.28
CA TRP A 39 -38.20 -9.31 13.17
C TRP A 39 -37.71 -7.90 12.79
N ALA A 40 -37.22 -7.11 13.75
CA ALA A 40 -36.25 -6.08 13.38
C ALA A 40 -35.01 -6.81 12.82
N ILE A 41 -34.78 -6.70 11.50
CA ILE A 41 -33.57 -7.22 10.87
C ILE A 41 -32.38 -6.58 11.58
N THR A 42 -31.39 -7.38 11.98
CA THR A 42 -30.20 -6.85 12.64
C THR A 42 -29.37 -6.06 11.64
N GLU A 43 -28.58 -5.11 12.15
CA GLU A 43 -27.65 -4.34 11.32
C GLU A 43 -26.78 -5.26 10.44
N GLU A 44 -26.19 -6.30 11.06
CA GLU A 44 -25.33 -7.26 10.37
C GLU A 44 -26.08 -8.05 9.30
N GLU A 45 -27.31 -8.47 9.56
CA GLU A 45 -28.11 -9.22 8.60
C GLU A 45 -28.52 -8.35 7.41
N GLU A 46 -28.96 -7.11 7.63
CA GLU A 46 -29.32 -6.20 6.54
C GLU A 46 -28.10 -5.80 5.70
N TYR A 47 -26.95 -5.61 6.34
CA TYR A 47 -25.67 -5.43 5.65
C TYR A 47 -25.30 -6.66 4.80
N ASN A 48 -25.43 -7.87 5.36
CA ASN A 48 -25.09 -9.12 4.69
C ASN A 48 -25.94 -9.36 3.43
N ILE A 49 -27.22 -8.98 3.46
CA ILE A 49 -28.09 -9.03 2.27
C ILE A 49 -27.52 -8.17 1.14
N ALA A 50 -27.16 -6.92 1.43
CA ALA A 50 -26.56 -6.01 0.45
C ALA A 50 -25.21 -6.53 -0.05
N TRP A 51 -24.39 -7.07 0.84
CA TRP A 51 -23.11 -7.67 0.51
C TRP A 51 -23.26 -8.89 -0.41
N GLN A 52 -24.23 -9.78 -0.17
CA GLN A 52 -24.49 -10.94 -1.03
C GLN A 52 -24.88 -10.55 -2.45
N TYR A 53 -25.69 -9.50 -2.61
CA TYR A 53 -25.98 -8.94 -3.94
C TYR A 53 -24.70 -8.46 -4.64
N CYS A 54 -23.81 -7.78 -3.91
CA CYS A 54 -22.52 -7.33 -4.43
C CYS A 54 -21.62 -8.50 -4.85
N GLN A 55 -21.53 -9.56 -4.05
CA GLN A 55 -20.75 -10.76 -4.38
C GLN A 55 -21.32 -11.49 -5.61
N SER A 56 -22.63 -11.41 -5.82
CA SER A 56 -23.31 -11.99 -6.98
C SER A 56 -23.25 -11.11 -8.24
N GLY A 57 -22.54 -9.99 -8.21
CA GLY A 57 -22.45 -9.02 -9.32
C GLY A 57 -23.74 -8.24 -9.60
N LYS A 58 -24.75 -8.37 -8.72
CA LYS A 58 -26.05 -7.72 -8.82
C LYS A 58 -25.97 -6.30 -8.26
N TYR A 59 -25.17 -5.44 -8.89
CA TYR A 59 -24.86 -4.10 -8.38
C TYR A 59 -26.07 -3.19 -8.17
N PRO A 60 -27.08 -3.13 -9.08
CA PRO A 60 -28.27 -2.32 -8.84
C PRO A 60 -29.02 -2.72 -7.56
N GLN A 61 -29.22 -4.03 -7.34
CA GLN A 61 -29.87 -4.55 -6.13
C GLN A 61 -29.02 -4.31 -4.88
N ALA A 62 -27.69 -4.44 -5.00
CA ALA A 62 -26.78 -4.15 -3.89
C ALA A 62 -26.86 -2.68 -3.45
N VAL A 63 -26.93 -1.76 -4.41
CA VAL A 63 -27.09 -0.32 -4.15
C VAL A 63 -28.39 -0.05 -3.39
N GLU A 64 -29.53 -0.56 -3.87
CA GLU A 64 -30.82 -0.40 -3.18
C GLU A 64 -30.78 -0.97 -1.75
N ALA A 65 -30.19 -2.15 -1.58
CA ALA A 65 -30.07 -2.81 -0.27
C ALA A 65 -29.16 -2.02 0.69
N TYR A 66 -28.00 -1.53 0.24
CA TYR A 66 -27.14 -0.68 1.06
C TYR A 66 -27.80 0.67 1.39
N GLN A 67 -28.52 1.29 0.47
CA GLN A 67 -29.23 2.54 0.75
C GLN A 67 -30.35 2.33 1.79
N LYS A 68 -31.02 1.18 1.76
CA LYS A 68 -32.00 0.78 2.79
C LYS A 68 -31.32 0.57 4.15
N PHE A 69 -30.22 -0.17 4.17
CA PHE A 69 -29.37 -0.36 5.35
C PHE A 69 -28.98 0.98 6.00
N LEU A 70 -28.49 1.95 5.20
CA LEU A 70 -28.08 3.27 5.69
C LEU A 70 -29.25 4.07 6.31
N LYS A 71 -30.49 3.88 5.82
CA LYS A 71 -31.69 4.54 6.36
C LYS A 71 -32.16 3.89 7.67
N HIS A 72 -32.09 2.57 7.75
CA HIS A 72 -32.52 1.82 8.93
C HIS A 72 -31.51 1.86 10.07
N HIS A 73 -30.22 1.92 9.75
CA HIS A 73 -29.12 1.89 10.70
C HIS A 73 -28.23 3.15 10.60
N PRO A 74 -28.76 4.38 10.75
CA PRO A 74 -28.00 5.63 10.55
C PRO A 74 -26.91 5.89 11.61
N ARG A 75 -26.78 5.02 12.61
CA ARG A 75 -25.71 5.02 13.63
C ARG A 75 -25.05 3.64 13.78
N GLY A 76 -25.16 2.81 12.75
CA GLY A 76 -24.57 1.48 12.71
C GLY A 76 -23.04 1.51 12.77
N LYS A 77 -22.46 0.38 13.18
CA LYS A 77 -21.00 0.15 13.17
C LYS A 77 -20.46 -0.09 11.76
N LEU A 78 -21.28 -0.60 10.83
CA LEU A 78 -20.91 -0.97 9.45
C LEU A 78 -21.15 0.16 8.43
N LEU A 79 -21.38 1.38 8.90
CA LEU A 79 -21.62 2.54 8.04
C LEU A 79 -20.44 2.83 7.13
N ALA A 80 -19.20 2.77 7.65
CA ALA A 80 -18.01 3.04 6.86
C ALA A 80 -17.84 2.02 5.72
N GLU A 81 -18.09 0.75 5.98
CA GLU A 81 -18.04 -0.36 5.03
C GLU A 81 -19.13 -0.25 3.96
N ALA A 82 -20.36 0.08 4.37
CA ALA A 82 -21.47 0.26 3.46
C ALA A 82 -21.22 1.43 2.50
N HIS A 83 -20.79 2.59 3.03
CA HIS A 83 -20.42 3.74 2.22
C HIS A 83 -19.24 3.43 1.29
N PHE A 84 -18.21 2.74 1.78
CA PHE A 84 -17.06 2.37 0.97
C PHE A 84 -17.45 1.45 -0.19
N THR A 85 -18.35 0.51 0.07
CA THR A 85 -18.84 -0.43 -0.95
C THR A 85 -19.71 0.28 -1.97
N LEU A 86 -20.67 1.11 -1.53
CA LEU A 86 -21.48 1.95 -2.41
C LEU A 86 -20.61 2.81 -3.33
N ALA A 87 -19.55 3.43 -2.78
CA ALA A 87 -18.63 4.24 -3.56
C ALA A 87 -17.91 3.48 -4.69
N ARG A 88 -17.77 2.16 -4.57
CA ARG A 88 -17.13 1.31 -5.58
C ARG A 88 -18.09 0.77 -6.63
N ILE A 89 -19.36 0.58 -6.28
CA ILE A 89 -20.35 -0.07 -7.14
C ILE A 89 -21.30 0.92 -7.82
N GLU A 90 -21.48 2.13 -7.26
CA GLU A 90 -22.25 3.18 -7.91
C GLU A 90 -21.42 3.80 -9.05
N ASN A 91 -21.81 3.50 -10.29
CA ASN A 91 -21.08 3.89 -11.51
C ASN A 91 -21.21 5.39 -11.84
N SER A 92 -21.96 6.17 -11.05
CA SER A 92 -22.03 7.62 -11.18
C SER A 92 -20.95 8.25 -10.30
N GLY A 93 -19.93 8.82 -10.94
CA GLY A 93 -18.73 9.30 -10.26
C GLY A 93 -18.99 10.33 -9.14
N THR A 94 -20.06 11.12 -9.24
CA THR A 94 -20.42 12.13 -8.23
C THR A 94 -20.88 11.49 -6.91
N ASN A 95 -21.58 10.36 -6.95
CA ASN A 95 -22.04 9.67 -5.74
C ASN A 95 -20.90 8.95 -5.04
N ALA A 96 -19.98 8.36 -5.81
CA ALA A 96 -18.80 7.70 -5.28
C ALA A 96 -17.95 8.63 -4.42
N PHE A 97 -17.71 9.84 -4.91
CA PHE A 97 -16.99 10.87 -4.17
C PHE A 97 -17.64 11.18 -2.82
N ALA A 98 -18.96 11.42 -2.78
CA ALA A 98 -19.68 11.77 -1.56
C ALA A 98 -19.61 10.65 -0.50
N HIS A 99 -19.70 9.40 -0.93
CA HIS A 99 -19.57 8.26 -0.04
C HIS A 99 -18.16 8.11 0.55
N TYR A 100 -17.11 8.31 -0.23
CA TYR A 100 -15.75 8.35 0.32
C TYR A 100 -15.56 9.53 1.29
N GLN A 101 -16.08 10.71 0.93
CA GLN A 101 -15.98 11.91 1.76
C GLN A 101 -16.68 11.70 3.11
N PHE A 102 -17.83 11.04 3.13
CA PHE A 102 -18.53 10.68 4.37
C PHE A 102 -17.64 9.89 5.35
N ILE A 103 -16.88 8.92 4.86
CA ILE A 103 -15.97 8.12 5.69
C ILE A 103 -14.85 8.99 6.26
N ILE A 104 -14.28 9.88 5.45
CA ILE A 104 -13.18 10.76 5.85
C ILE A 104 -13.64 11.72 6.96
N ASP A 105 -14.85 12.26 6.84
CA ASP A 105 -15.38 13.27 7.75
C ASP A 105 -15.88 12.67 9.07
N ASN A 106 -16.55 11.51 9.00
CA ASN A 106 -17.23 10.92 10.17
C ASN A 106 -16.41 9.80 10.83
N TYR A 107 -15.51 9.15 10.09
CA TYR A 107 -14.76 7.98 10.55
C TYR A 107 -13.25 8.09 10.25
N PRO A 108 -12.57 9.21 10.56
CA PRO A 108 -11.17 9.42 10.15
C PRO A 108 -10.16 8.42 10.74
N ALA A 109 -10.49 7.73 11.83
CA ALA A 109 -9.64 6.69 12.42
C ALA A 109 -9.95 5.27 11.90
N HIS A 110 -10.97 5.12 11.06
CA HIS A 110 -11.38 3.82 10.53
C HIS A 110 -10.34 3.29 9.52
N ALA A 111 -10.21 1.96 9.45
CA ALA A 111 -9.24 1.31 8.56
C ALA A 111 -9.44 1.65 7.07
N LEU A 112 -10.67 2.02 6.68
CA LEU A 112 -11.03 2.43 5.31
C LEU A 112 -10.78 3.91 5.02
N ALA A 113 -10.61 4.76 6.03
CA ALA A 113 -10.46 6.21 5.82
C ALA A 113 -9.23 6.59 4.96
N PRO A 114 -8.05 5.95 5.11
CA PRO A 114 -6.92 6.19 4.21
C PRO A 114 -7.22 5.85 2.75
N GLN A 115 -7.90 4.73 2.51
CA GLN A 115 -8.24 4.27 1.17
C GLN A 115 -9.33 5.16 0.55
N ALA A 116 -10.30 5.60 1.34
CA ALA A 116 -11.33 6.55 0.92
C ALA A 116 -10.70 7.91 0.54
N ALA A 117 -9.80 8.44 1.37
CA ALA A 117 -9.07 9.68 1.07
C ALA A 117 -8.30 9.59 -0.24
N PHE A 118 -7.56 8.51 -0.43
CA PHE A 118 -6.84 8.25 -1.69
C PHE A 118 -7.79 8.16 -2.89
N ALA A 119 -8.92 7.47 -2.75
CA ALA A 119 -9.91 7.34 -3.81
C ALA A 119 -10.50 8.71 -4.21
N THR A 120 -10.71 9.63 -3.28
CA THR A 120 -11.15 11.00 -3.62
C THR A 120 -10.11 11.76 -4.45
N ALA A 121 -8.82 11.54 -4.19
CA ALA A 121 -7.75 12.14 -4.98
C ALA A 121 -7.69 11.55 -6.40
N GLN A 122 -7.83 10.22 -6.53
CA GLN A 122 -7.92 9.54 -7.82
C GLN A 122 -9.13 10.00 -8.62
N TYR A 123 -10.27 10.25 -7.96
CA TYR A 123 -11.46 10.77 -8.61
C TYR A 123 -11.20 12.11 -9.29
N CYS A 124 -10.64 13.08 -8.55
CA CYS A 124 -10.27 14.39 -9.12
C CYS A 124 -9.22 14.24 -10.24
N GLN A 125 -8.23 13.35 -10.08
CA GLN A 125 -7.21 13.13 -11.11
C GLN A 125 -7.83 12.57 -12.40
N ASN A 126 -8.72 11.59 -12.29
CA ASN A 126 -9.39 10.97 -13.44
C ASN A 126 -10.36 11.94 -14.12
N ALA A 127 -10.93 12.89 -13.38
CA ALA A 127 -11.74 13.97 -13.91
C ALA A 127 -10.91 15.10 -14.57
N GLY A 128 -9.58 15.04 -14.53
CA GLY A 128 -8.69 16.09 -15.05
C GLY A 128 -8.54 17.31 -14.14
N ALA A 129 -9.15 17.29 -12.96
CA ALA A 129 -9.04 18.32 -11.93
C ALA A 129 -7.73 18.16 -11.14
N TYR A 130 -6.59 18.38 -11.82
CA TYR A 130 -5.26 18.15 -11.28
C TYR A 130 -4.91 19.00 -10.04
N PRO A 131 -5.27 20.30 -9.96
CA PRO A 131 -5.05 21.09 -8.74
C PRO A 131 -5.75 20.49 -7.52
N GLU A 132 -7.01 20.08 -7.67
CA GLU A 132 -7.81 19.47 -6.62
C GLU A 132 -7.27 18.09 -6.24
N ALA A 133 -6.86 17.29 -7.23
CA ALA A 133 -6.23 16.00 -7.00
C ALA A 133 -4.96 16.14 -6.16
N LYS A 134 -4.12 17.15 -6.46
CA LYS A 134 -2.91 17.45 -5.68
C LYS A 134 -3.24 17.76 -4.22
N VAL A 135 -4.24 18.62 -3.98
CA VAL A 135 -4.68 18.95 -2.61
C VAL A 135 -5.15 17.69 -1.87
N ARG A 136 -5.89 16.79 -2.53
CA ARG A 136 -6.38 15.55 -1.91
C ARG A 136 -5.30 14.50 -1.67
N TYR A 137 -4.31 14.38 -2.55
CA TYR A 137 -3.14 13.54 -2.28
C TYR A 137 -2.31 14.08 -1.13
N LEU A 138 -2.11 15.40 -1.05
CA LEU A 138 -1.45 16.03 0.10
C LEU A 138 -2.23 15.78 1.40
N PHE A 139 -3.55 15.90 1.38
CA PHE A 139 -4.40 15.56 2.53
C PHE A 139 -4.19 14.09 2.95
N THR A 140 -4.28 13.16 2.00
CA THR A 140 -4.12 11.72 2.26
C THR A 140 -2.75 11.40 2.85
N TYR A 141 -1.69 11.96 2.28
CA TYR A 141 -0.33 11.82 2.78
C TYR A 141 -0.21 12.42 4.19
N SER A 142 -0.62 13.67 4.38
CA SER A 142 -0.47 14.38 5.65
C SER A 142 -1.15 13.68 6.83
N ARG A 143 -2.31 13.05 6.60
CA ARG A 143 -3.11 12.42 7.66
C ARG A 143 -2.86 10.92 7.80
N TYR A 144 -2.47 10.23 6.72
CA TYR A 144 -2.36 8.78 6.68
C TYR A 144 -0.99 8.29 6.20
N ALA A 145 0.08 9.06 6.42
CA ALA A 145 1.43 8.78 5.93
C ALA A 145 1.95 7.35 6.25
N GLN A 146 1.53 6.75 7.36
CA GLN A 146 1.99 5.42 7.78
C GLN A 146 1.26 4.26 7.08
N THR A 147 0.30 4.56 6.21
CA THR A 147 -0.52 3.57 5.51
C THR A 147 -0.10 3.44 4.05
N PRO A 148 -0.40 2.31 3.36
CA PRO A 148 -0.11 2.18 1.94
C PRO A 148 -0.71 3.33 1.09
N PRO A 149 -1.98 3.76 1.29
CA PRO A 149 -2.54 4.92 0.58
C PRO A 149 -1.79 6.24 0.82
N GLY A 150 -1.22 6.45 2.01
CA GLY A 150 -0.41 7.63 2.32
C GLY A 150 0.90 7.65 1.51
N SER A 151 1.64 6.54 1.51
CA SER A 151 2.86 6.42 0.71
C SER A 151 2.58 6.50 -0.79
N GLU A 152 1.49 5.88 -1.25
CA GLU A 152 1.05 5.95 -2.65
C GLU A 152 0.69 7.39 -3.05
N SER A 153 0.08 8.16 -2.16
CA SER A 153 -0.24 9.58 -2.43
C SER A 153 1.01 10.42 -2.67
N LEU A 154 2.06 10.23 -1.86
CA LEU A 154 3.32 10.94 -2.06
C LEU A 154 4.03 10.51 -3.35
N TYR A 155 3.94 9.23 -3.70
CA TYR A 155 4.39 8.74 -5.01
C TYR A 155 3.63 9.44 -6.16
N ARG A 156 2.30 9.52 -6.08
CA ARG A 156 1.45 10.20 -7.09
C ARG A 156 1.78 11.69 -7.22
N LEU A 157 1.99 12.39 -6.09
CA LEU A 157 2.41 13.79 -6.09
C LEU A 157 3.73 14.01 -6.82
N SER A 158 4.70 13.12 -6.63
CA SER A 158 5.99 13.15 -7.33
C SER A 158 5.79 13.00 -8.85
N LEU A 159 4.98 12.02 -9.28
CA LEU A 159 4.69 11.80 -10.69
C LEU A 159 3.90 12.95 -11.34
N MET A 160 2.92 13.51 -10.63
CA MET A 160 2.16 14.67 -11.11
C MET A 160 3.06 15.89 -11.29
N ALA A 161 3.99 16.13 -10.36
CA ALA A 161 4.94 17.23 -10.47
C ALA A 161 5.94 17.04 -11.62
N LEU A 162 6.39 15.80 -11.87
CA LEU A 162 7.21 15.46 -13.05
C LEU A 162 6.46 15.72 -14.36
N ALA A 163 5.21 15.29 -14.45
CA ALA A 163 4.37 15.49 -15.64
C ALA A 163 4.10 16.98 -15.93
N GLY A 164 4.05 17.81 -14.89
CA GLY A 164 3.89 19.27 -15.02
C GLY A 164 5.20 20.06 -15.21
N ASP A 165 6.34 19.39 -15.50
CA ASP A 165 7.70 19.97 -15.60
C ASP A 165 8.12 20.82 -14.36
N SER A 166 7.50 20.57 -13.21
CA SER A 166 7.80 21.27 -11.96
C SER A 166 8.87 20.51 -11.18
N LEU A 167 10.08 20.41 -11.74
CA LEU A 167 11.17 19.56 -11.24
C LEU A 167 11.55 19.82 -9.78
N THR A 168 11.53 21.07 -9.30
CA THR A 168 11.81 21.39 -7.89
C THR A 168 10.79 20.77 -6.94
N GLN A 169 9.50 20.80 -7.30
CA GLN A 169 8.44 20.18 -6.49
C GLN A 169 8.53 18.65 -6.58
N ALA A 170 8.78 18.10 -7.78
CA ALA A 170 9.00 16.67 -7.97
C ALA A 170 10.16 16.17 -7.11
N ALA A 171 11.29 16.89 -7.12
CA ALA A 171 12.45 16.64 -6.28
C ALA A 171 12.08 16.65 -4.79
N SER A 172 11.31 17.63 -4.35
CA SER A 172 10.86 17.75 -2.95
C SER A 172 10.01 16.56 -2.52
N TYR A 173 9.01 16.16 -3.32
CA TYR A 173 8.16 15.00 -3.03
C TYR A 173 8.94 13.68 -3.08
N ALA A 174 9.86 13.53 -4.05
CA ALA A 174 10.71 12.37 -4.16
C ALA A 174 11.64 12.22 -2.95
N GLN A 175 12.25 13.32 -2.50
CA GLN A 175 13.10 13.32 -1.30
C GLN A 175 12.30 12.92 -0.06
N ALA A 176 11.12 13.49 0.15
CA ALA A 176 10.24 13.09 1.24
C ALA A 176 9.88 11.60 1.15
N PHE A 177 9.60 11.09 -0.05
CA PHE A 177 9.26 9.68 -0.25
C PHE A 177 10.40 8.75 0.10
N VAL A 178 11.60 9.04 -0.40
CA VAL A 178 12.79 8.22 -0.21
C VAL A 178 13.25 8.23 1.26
N GLN A 179 13.09 9.36 1.95
CA GLN A 179 13.42 9.49 3.37
C GLN A 179 12.42 8.75 4.27
N GLN A 180 11.12 8.86 3.98
CA GLN A 180 10.09 8.27 4.83
C GLN A 180 9.81 6.80 4.51
N TYR A 181 10.00 6.38 3.25
CA TYR A 181 9.72 5.03 2.77
C TYR A 181 10.95 4.40 2.08
N PRO A 182 12.11 4.31 2.76
CA PRO A 182 13.36 3.86 2.14
C PRO A 182 13.31 2.42 1.62
N GLN A 183 12.43 1.58 2.16
CA GLN A 183 12.23 0.19 1.71
C GLN A 183 11.24 0.08 0.53
N ASN A 184 10.53 1.15 0.18
CA ASN A 184 9.61 1.13 -0.94
C ASN A 184 10.39 1.31 -2.25
N PHE A 185 10.50 0.23 -3.02
CA PHE A 185 11.28 0.17 -4.26
C PHE A 185 10.84 1.19 -5.32
N ARG A 186 9.62 1.74 -5.22
CA ARG A 186 9.15 2.80 -6.13
C ARG A 186 9.96 4.09 -6.04
N GLY A 187 10.71 4.30 -4.96
CA GLY A 187 11.63 5.43 -4.87
C GLY A 187 12.76 5.37 -5.92
N ALA A 188 13.15 4.17 -6.36
CA ALA A 188 14.10 3.98 -7.45
C ALA A 188 13.54 4.54 -8.78
N ALA A 189 12.28 4.22 -9.09
CA ALA A 189 11.60 4.71 -10.30
C ALA A 189 11.42 6.23 -10.31
N ILE A 190 11.08 6.85 -9.16
CA ILE A 190 10.98 8.31 -9.07
C ILE A 190 12.36 8.96 -9.27
N SER A 191 13.38 8.44 -8.60
CA SER A 191 14.75 8.94 -8.70
C SER A 191 15.26 8.85 -10.14
N ARG A 192 14.96 7.75 -10.83
CA ARG A 192 15.31 7.55 -12.24
C ARG A 192 14.64 8.61 -13.11
N SER A 193 13.34 8.82 -12.92
CA SER A 193 12.58 9.82 -13.69
C SER A 193 13.16 11.23 -13.50
N LEU A 194 13.55 11.59 -12.27
CA LEU A 194 14.21 12.86 -11.98
C LEU A 194 15.58 12.96 -12.66
N ALA A 195 16.37 11.89 -12.60
CA ALA A 195 17.69 11.85 -13.24
C ALA A 195 17.57 12.06 -14.77
N ASP A 196 16.62 11.38 -15.41
CA ASP A 196 16.32 11.53 -16.83
C ASP A 196 15.89 12.97 -17.16
N CYS A 197 15.00 13.57 -16.36
CA CYS A 197 14.57 14.95 -16.54
C CYS A 197 15.73 15.96 -16.42
N TRP A 198 16.60 15.82 -15.40
CA TRP A 198 17.75 16.72 -15.23
C TRP A 198 18.78 16.56 -16.35
N ARG A 199 18.99 15.34 -16.83
CA ARG A 199 19.85 15.09 -18.00
C ARG A 199 19.30 15.78 -19.26
N LEU A 200 17.98 15.75 -19.48
CA LEU A 200 17.35 16.49 -20.59
C LEU A 200 17.52 18.01 -20.47
N LYS A 201 17.64 18.55 -19.25
CA LYS A 201 17.96 19.96 -18.99
C LYS A 201 19.48 20.25 -19.04
N ALA A 202 20.30 19.27 -19.41
CA ALA A 202 21.76 19.35 -19.43
C ALA A 202 22.42 19.64 -18.06
N ASP A 203 21.71 19.36 -16.95
CA ASP A 203 22.27 19.42 -15.59
C ASP A 203 22.74 18.03 -15.16
N SER A 204 23.94 17.67 -15.61
CA SER A 204 24.57 16.38 -15.28
C SER A 204 24.84 16.24 -13.78
N ALA A 205 25.03 17.33 -13.04
CA ALA A 205 25.28 17.28 -11.60
C ALA A 205 24.03 16.77 -10.85
N GLN A 206 22.86 17.33 -11.15
CA GLN A 206 21.59 16.87 -10.59
C GLN A 206 21.22 15.47 -11.08
N ALA A 207 21.42 15.17 -12.37
CA ALA A 207 21.17 13.82 -12.89
C ALA A 207 21.99 12.77 -12.12
N ASN A 208 23.29 13.02 -11.95
CA ASN A 208 24.19 12.12 -11.26
C ASN A 208 23.90 11.99 -9.77
N PHE A 209 23.38 13.04 -9.12
CA PHE A 209 22.89 12.93 -7.75
C PHE A 209 21.80 11.84 -7.62
N TYR A 210 20.81 11.84 -8.51
CA TYR A 210 19.72 10.86 -8.45
C TYR A 210 20.16 9.44 -8.86
N TRP A 211 21.08 9.31 -9.83
CA TRP A 211 21.66 8.01 -10.15
C TRP A 211 22.40 7.40 -8.95
N ARG A 212 23.18 8.20 -8.23
CA ARG A 212 23.85 7.76 -7.00
C ARG A 212 22.86 7.37 -5.90
N GLN A 213 21.80 8.15 -5.74
CA GLN A 213 20.73 7.85 -4.77
C GLN A 213 20.11 6.47 -5.02
N ILE A 214 19.87 6.10 -6.28
CA ILE A 214 19.35 4.77 -6.63
C ILE A 214 20.30 3.67 -6.19
N MET A 215 21.59 3.81 -6.52
CA MET A 215 22.59 2.82 -6.15
C MET A 215 22.74 2.68 -4.63
N GLU A 216 22.58 3.78 -3.90
CA GLU A 216 22.73 3.79 -2.45
C GLU A 216 21.53 3.17 -1.74
N LEU A 217 20.31 3.56 -2.12
CA LEU A 217 19.10 3.24 -1.39
C LEU A 217 18.36 2.04 -1.96
N TYR A 218 18.51 1.79 -3.26
CA TYR A 218 17.81 0.73 -3.99
C TYR A 218 18.77 -0.18 -4.76
N PRO A 219 19.85 -0.69 -4.14
CA PRO A 219 20.89 -1.43 -4.83
C PRO A 219 20.41 -2.71 -5.55
N GLU A 220 19.29 -3.28 -5.10
CA GLU A 220 18.68 -4.48 -5.64
C GLU A 220 17.65 -4.19 -6.74
N SER A 221 17.31 -2.90 -6.94
CA SER A 221 16.36 -2.49 -7.97
C SER A 221 16.94 -2.68 -9.37
N TYR A 222 16.04 -2.81 -10.33
CA TYR A 222 16.39 -2.82 -11.75
C TYR A 222 17.12 -1.53 -12.13
N GLU A 223 16.63 -0.40 -11.61
CA GLU A 223 17.16 0.94 -11.84
C GLU A 223 18.60 1.10 -11.33
N ALA A 224 19.06 0.29 -10.37
CA ALA A 224 20.45 0.38 -9.89
C ALA A 224 21.46 -0.12 -10.91
N GLY A 225 21.11 -1.07 -11.78
CA GLY A 225 21.99 -1.46 -12.88
C GLY A 225 22.09 -0.35 -13.92
N GLU A 226 20.95 0.24 -14.28
CA GLU A 226 20.90 1.39 -15.19
C GLU A 226 21.61 2.63 -14.64
N ALA A 227 21.46 2.92 -13.35
CA ALA A 227 22.18 4.02 -12.70
C ALA A 227 23.71 3.85 -12.85
N ARG A 228 24.22 2.61 -12.78
CA ARG A 228 25.64 2.32 -13.02
C ARG A 228 26.04 2.59 -14.47
N GLU A 229 25.21 2.16 -15.42
CA GLU A 229 25.42 2.40 -16.86
C GLU A 229 25.52 3.90 -17.15
N GLN A 230 24.54 4.68 -16.65
CA GLN A 230 24.48 6.12 -16.88
C GLN A 230 25.68 6.86 -16.26
N LEU A 231 26.06 6.48 -15.04
CA LEU A 231 27.20 7.06 -14.36
C LEU A 231 28.55 6.70 -15.00
N LEU A 232 28.67 5.54 -15.66
CA LEU A 232 29.86 5.13 -16.39
C LEU A 232 29.99 5.86 -17.73
N ALA A 233 28.88 6.00 -18.47
CA ALA A 233 28.86 6.70 -19.76
C ALA A 233 29.34 8.17 -19.63
N ASP A 234 28.95 8.84 -18.54
CA ASP A 234 29.44 10.20 -18.22
C ASP A 234 30.97 10.27 -18.02
N ILE A 235 31.62 9.16 -17.60
CA ILE A 235 33.07 9.07 -17.41
C ILE A 235 33.79 8.75 -18.72
N GLU A 236 33.23 7.89 -19.57
CA GLU A 236 33.86 7.48 -20.84
C GLU A 236 34.03 8.65 -21.82
N GLY A 237 33.24 9.73 -21.66
CA GLY A 237 33.48 11.02 -22.31
C GLY A 237 34.69 11.81 -21.77
N SER A 238 35.37 11.34 -20.72
CA SER A 238 36.53 11.95 -20.04
C SER A 238 37.56 10.86 -19.65
N PRO A 239 38.40 10.38 -20.59
CA PRO A 239 39.06 9.06 -20.57
C PRO A 239 40.13 8.78 -19.48
N GLU A 240 40.52 9.75 -18.65
CA GLU A 240 41.73 9.60 -17.84
C GLU A 240 41.53 8.97 -16.45
N ALA A 241 40.33 8.52 -16.07
CA ALA A 241 40.07 8.20 -14.66
C ALA A 241 39.23 6.95 -14.35
N LEU A 242 39.12 5.95 -15.23
CA LEU A 242 38.21 4.80 -15.01
C LEU A 242 38.37 4.05 -13.67
N ASP A 243 39.56 4.02 -13.06
CA ASP A 243 39.76 3.35 -11.77
C ASP A 243 39.52 4.26 -10.53
N ASP A 244 39.93 5.55 -10.60
CA ASP A 244 39.77 6.52 -9.50
C ASP A 244 38.38 7.21 -9.50
N SER A 245 37.78 7.45 -10.67
CA SER A 245 36.46 8.09 -10.82
C SER A 245 35.31 7.24 -10.28
N LEU A 246 35.43 5.91 -10.37
CA LEU A 246 34.47 4.96 -9.78
C LEU A 246 34.45 5.06 -8.25
N SER A 247 35.58 5.35 -7.62
CA SER A 247 35.65 5.58 -6.17
C SER A 247 34.94 6.88 -5.73
N ARG A 248 34.88 7.89 -6.61
CA ARG A 248 34.24 9.20 -6.39
C ARG A 248 32.73 9.21 -6.68
N ILE A 249 32.28 8.35 -7.58
CA ILE A 249 30.88 8.30 -8.04
C ILE A 249 30.04 7.36 -7.19
N LEU A 250 30.63 6.28 -6.72
CA LEU A 250 29.94 5.32 -5.87
C LEU A 250 29.81 5.92 -4.47
N PRO A 251 28.63 5.90 -3.83
CA PRO A 251 28.45 6.48 -2.51
C PRO A 251 29.51 5.94 -1.55
N ALA A 252 30.14 6.85 -0.79
CA ALA A 252 31.07 6.45 0.26
C ALA A 252 30.41 5.37 1.14
N PRO A 253 31.17 4.37 1.61
CA PRO A 253 30.59 3.28 2.37
C PRO A 253 30.04 3.90 3.66
N LYS A 254 28.73 4.05 3.77
CA LYS A 254 28.12 4.35 5.06
C LYS A 254 28.46 3.15 5.95
N THR A 255 29.23 3.39 7.00
CA THR A 255 29.43 2.42 8.07
C THR A 255 28.05 1.97 8.51
N VAL A 256 27.72 0.70 8.23
CA VAL A 256 26.48 0.11 8.70
C VAL A 256 26.61 -0.01 10.21
N THR A 257 26.18 1.02 10.93
CA THR A 257 25.79 0.83 12.33
C THR A 257 24.41 0.18 12.27
N PRO A 258 24.24 -1.05 12.79
CA PRO A 258 22.96 -1.71 12.74
C PRO A 258 21.98 -0.94 13.64
N VAL A 259 21.04 -0.22 13.03
CA VAL A 259 19.98 0.53 13.76
C VAL A 259 18.84 -0.40 14.22
N ILE A 260 18.93 -1.70 13.95
CA ILE A 260 18.06 -2.69 14.58
C ILE A 260 18.87 -3.36 15.71
N LYS A 261 18.51 -3.05 16.96
CA LYS A 261 18.84 -3.92 18.09
C LYS A 261 18.11 -5.25 17.87
N SER A 262 18.75 -6.17 17.17
CA SER A 262 18.31 -7.57 17.12
C SER A 262 18.29 -8.09 18.57
N PRO A 263 17.19 -8.74 19.02
CA PRO A 263 17.20 -9.40 20.32
C PRO A 263 18.31 -10.47 20.36
N PRO A 264 18.91 -10.75 21.54
CA PRO A 264 20.03 -11.66 21.64
C PRO A 264 19.59 -13.06 21.25
N VAL A 265 19.98 -13.50 20.05
CA VAL A 265 19.86 -14.90 19.64
C VAL A 265 20.95 -15.67 20.38
N LYS A 266 20.57 -16.57 21.29
CA LYS A 266 21.48 -17.59 21.81
C LYS A 266 22.02 -18.39 20.63
N MET A 267 23.32 -18.27 20.37
CA MET A 267 24.04 -19.14 19.45
C MET A 267 24.09 -20.54 20.04
N THR A 268 23.14 -21.39 19.69
CA THR A 268 23.29 -22.83 19.85
C THR A 268 24.17 -23.31 18.71
N GLN A 269 25.41 -23.72 19.01
CA GLN A 269 26.24 -24.43 18.05
C GLN A 269 25.52 -25.72 17.63
N LEU A 270 25.01 -25.74 16.41
CA LEU A 270 24.54 -26.96 15.77
C LEU A 270 25.55 -27.30 14.68
N ASN A 271 26.35 -28.33 14.90
CA ASN A 271 27.12 -28.97 13.83
C ASN A 271 26.12 -29.54 12.81
N PRO A 272 26.08 -29.08 11.54
CA PRO A 272 25.25 -29.72 10.55
C PRO A 272 26.05 -30.80 9.83
N LYS A 273 25.57 -32.02 9.95
CA LYS A 273 25.87 -33.14 9.04
C LYS A 273 25.56 -32.71 7.60
N PRO A 274 26.40 -33.02 6.59
CA PRO A 274 26.26 -32.44 5.25
C PRO A 274 25.05 -33.03 4.52
N ALA A 275 24.08 -32.17 4.22
CA ALA A 275 23.00 -32.44 3.27
C ALA A 275 23.36 -31.80 1.92
N ALA A 276 23.00 -32.46 0.82
CA ALA A 276 23.32 -32.10 -0.57
C ALA A 276 23.34 -30.58 -0.81
N GLY A 277 24.51 -30.08 -1.26
CA GLY A 277 24.94 -28.69 -1.08
C GLY A 277 24.12 -27.66 -1.84
N LYS A 278 23.31 -26.89 -1.11
CA LYS A 278 22.67 -25.66 -1.60
C LYS A 278 23.76 -24.70 -2.09
N LYS A 279 23.60 -24.10 -3.28
CA LYS A 279 24.53 -23.10 -3.81
C LYS A 279 23.97 -21.69 -3.65
N TYR A 280 24.85 -20.76 -3.28
CA TYR A 280 24.51 -19.36 -3.08
C TYR A 280 25.16 -18.49 -4.17
N TYR A 281 24.46 -17.45 -4.58
CA TYR A 281 24.91 -16.49 -5.58
C TYR A 281 24.70 -15.08 -5.05
N LEU A 282 25.54 -14.14 -5.47
CA LEU A 282 25.37 -12.72 -5.22
C LEU A 282 24.92 -12.05 -6.52
N GLN A 283 23.66 -11.60 -6.59
CA GLN A 283 23.20 -10.80 -7.72
C GLN A 283 23.86 -9.41 -7.65
N ILE A 284 24.58 -9.08 -8.70
CA ILE A 284 25.35 -7.83 -8.83
C ILE A 284 24.46 -6.71 -9.36
N GLY A 285 23.62 -7.03 -10.34
CA GLY A 285 22.74 -6.07 -10.99
C GLY A 285 22.00 -6.67 -12.19
N VAL A 286 21.09 -5.87 -12.74
CA VAL A 286 20.37 -6.15 -13.99
C VAL A 286 20.72 -5.06 -14.99
N TYR A 287 21.23 -5.44 -16.15
CA TYR A 287 21.78 -4.53 -17.15
C TYR A 287 20.99 -4.59 -18.45
N ARG A 288 20.85 -3.47 -19.15
CA ARG A 288 20.31 -3.43 -20.52
C ARG A 288 21.42 -3.61 -21.54
N GLU A 289 22.57 -2.99 -21.27
CA GLU A 289 23.69 -3.05 -22.19
C GLU A 289 24.57 -4.28 -21.93
N LYS A 290 24.70 -5.11 -22.97
CA LYS A 290 25.52 -6.33 -22.89
C LYS A 290 27.00 -5.99 -22.66
N SER A 291 27.51 -4.91 -23.24
CA SER A 291 28.87 -4.39 -23.05
C SER A 291 29.13 -4.13 -21.57
N VAL A 292 28.31 -3.29 -20.94
CA VAL A 292 28.47 -2.90 -19.53
C VAL A 292 28.42 -4.11 -18.60
N MET A 293 27.45 -5.01 -18.80
CA MET A 293 27.40 -6.28 -18.06
C MET A 293 28.68 -7.10 -18.24
N THR A 294 29.19 -7.18 -19.47
CA THR A 294 30.40 -7.95 -19.80
C THR A 294 31.64 -7.36 -19.13
N ASP A 295 31.74 -6.04 -19.03
CA ASP A 295 32.87 -5.38 -18.37
C ASP A 295 32.85 -5.57 -16.85
N TRP A 296 31.66 -5.51 -16.23
CA TRP A 296 31.49 -5.91 -14.83
C TRP A 296 31.82 -7.38 -14.60
N LYS A 297 31.38 -8.27 -15.50
CA LYS A 297 31.73 -9.69 -15.45
C LYS A 297 33.26 -9.88 -15.47
N LYS A 298 33.96 -9.29 -16.44
CA LYS A 298 35.43 -9.35 -16.55
C LYS A 298 36.11 -8.82 -15.29
N ARG A 299 35.59 -7.74 -14.70
CA ARG A 299 36.16 -7.15 -13.48
C ARG A 299 36.04 -8.08 -12.28
N LEU A 300 34.89 -8.73 -12.11
CA LEU A 300 34.67 -9.71 -11.05
C LEU A 300 35.50 -10.98 -11.28
N GLU A 301 35.62 -11.45 -12.52
CA GLU A 301 36.48 -12.58 -12.87
C GLU A 301 37.95 -12.30 -12.61
N LYS A 302 38.43 -11.06 -12.83
CA LYS A 302 39.77 -10.61 -12.42
C LYS A 302 39.98 -10.57 -10.91
N GLN A 303 38.91 -10.58 -10.12
CA GLN A 303 38.92 -10.66 -8.65
C GLN A 303 38.62 -12.09 -8.15
N ASP A 304 38.86 -13.10 -8.99
CA ASP A 304 38.64 -14.52 -8.71
C ASP A 304 37.19 -14.89 -8.35
N HIS A 305 36.22 -14.12 -8.86
CA HIS A 305 34.80 -14.45 -8.72
C HIS A 305 34.27 -15.11 -9.99
N GLN A 306 33.82 -16.36 -9.86
CA GLN A 306 33.04 -17.02 -10.91
C GLN A 306 31.76 -16.21 -11.17
N CYS A 307 31.41 -16.04 -12.45
CA CYS A 307 30.27 -15.23 -12.84
C CYS A 307 29.28 -16.02 -13.69
N ARG A 308 27.99 -15.82 -13.40
CA ARG A 308 26.87 -16.37 -14.17
C ARG A 308 26.00 -15.23 -14.68
N VAL A 309 25.53 -15.36 -15.92
CA VAL A 309 24.61 -14.39 -16.53
C VAL A 309 23.34 -15.11 -16.93
N ASP A 310 22.21 -14.64 -16.41
CA ASP A 310 20.90 -15.05 -16.89
C ASP A 310 20.35 -13.92 -17.79
N SER A 311 19.83 -14.26 -18.96
CA SER A 311 19.18 -13.29 -19.86
C SER A 311 17.66 -13.47 -19.86
N SER A 312 16.91 -12.37 -19.91
CA SER A 312 15.45 -12.39 -20.02
C SER A 312 14.94 -11.26 -20.89
N GLY A 313 14.04 -11.56 -21.83
CA GLY A 313 13.40 -10.56 -22.70
C GLY A 313 13.31 -11.00 -24.16
N SER A 314 12.78 -10.11 -25.01
CA SER A 314 12.71 -10.30 -26.47
C SER A 314 14.01 -9.82 -27.14
N LYS A 315 14.20 -10.15 -28.44
CA LYS A 315 15.40 -9.76 -29.21
C LYS A 315 15.75 -8.26 -29.14
N ASN A 316 14.74 -7.38 -28.99
CA ASN A 316 14.93 -5.93 -28.97
C ASN A 316 14.85 -5.31 -27.56
N ASN A 317 14.61 -6.10 -26.51
CA ASN A 317 14.51 -5.61 -25.14
C ASN A 317 14.97 -6.70 -24.16
N CYS A 318 16.24 -7.06 -24.25
CA CYS A 318 16.86 -8.07 -23.41
C CYS A 318 17.45 -7.43 -22.14
N SER A 319 17.30 -8.10 -21.00
CA SER A 319 17.93 -7.73 -19.74
C SER A 319 18.88 -8.84 -19.29
N TYR A 320 20.04 -8.47 -18.77
CA TYR A 320 21.10 -9.37 -18.34
C TYR A 320 21.29 -9.28 -16.83
N ARG A 321 20.97 -10.35 -16.09
CA ARG A 321 21.23 -10.44 -14.65
C ARG A 321 22.60 -11.07 -14.43
N LEU A 322 23.51 -10.32 -13.82
CA LEU A 322 24.84 -10.79 -13.47
C LEU A 322 24.86 -11.29 -12.03
N TYR A 323 25.40 -12.49 -11.84
CA TYR A 323 25.61 -13.13 -10.55
C TYR A 323 27.09 -13.44 -10.36
N ALA A 324 27.60 -13.25 -9.15
CA ALA A 324 28.86 -13.83 -8.69
C ALA A 324 28.58 -15.09 -7.86
N GLY A 325 29.39 -16.14 -8.04
CA GLY A 325 29.20 -17.47 -7.45
C GLY A 325 29.23 -18.59 -8.51
N PRO A 326 29.00 -19.84 -8.10
CA PRO A 326 28.39 -20.26 -6.84
C PRO A 326 29.33 -20.20 -5.62
N TYR A 327 28.75 -20.01 -4.44
CA TYR A 327 29.38 -20.13 -3.13
C TYR A 327 28.71 -21.27 -2.35
N ASP A 328 29.50 -21.99 -1.55
CA ASP A 328 29.03 -23.20 -0.85
C ASP A 328 28.28 -22.86 0.45
N GLY A 329 28.65 -21.75 1.08
CA GLY A 329 28.04 -21.29 2.33
C GLY A 329 27.34 -19.94 2.19
N LYS A 330 26.21 -19.79 2.88
CA LYS A 330 25.55 -18.48 3.07
C LYS A 330 26.50 -17.46 3.71
N GLU A 331 27.23 -17.87 4.75
CA GLU A 331 28.16 -16.99 5.45
C GLU A 331 29.35 -16.56 4.59
N GLU A 332 29.86 -17.48 3.76
CA GLU A 332 30.90 -17.20 2.78
C GLU A 332 30.43 -16.15 1.77
N ALA A 333 29.25 -16.37 1.18
CA ALA A 333 28.65 -15.43 0.25
C ALA A 333 28.43 -14.04 0.89
N LEU A 334 28.02 -13.97 2.16
CA LEU A 334 27.87 -12.71 2.89
C LEU A 334 29.22 -12.00 3.14
N LYS A 335 30.30 -12.76 3.44
CA LYS A 335 31.66 -12.19 3.55
C LYS A 335 32.13 -11.61 2.22
N ILE A 336 31.87 -12.30 1.12
CA ILE A 336 32.21 -11.82 -0.23
C ILE A 336 31.37 -10.60 -0.60
N SER A 337 30.08 -10.59 -0.25
CA SER A 337 29.21 -9.43 -0.41
C SER A 337 29.78 -8.20 0.31
N GLN A 338 30.26 -8.35 1.55
CA GLN A 338 30.93 -7.28 2.28
C GLN A 338 32.24 -6.83 1.61
N LYS A 339 33.04 -7.77 1.10
CA LYS A 339 34.27 -7.42 0.34
C LYS A 339 33.92 -6.60 -0.90
N LEU A 340 32.97 -7.04 -1.72
CA LEU A 340 32.52 -6.34 -2.93
C LEU A 340 31.93 -4.97 -2.61
N LEU A 341 31.25 -4.82 -1.48
CA LEU A 341 30.78 -3.51 -1.00
C LEU A 341 31.95 -2.58 -0.66
N ILE A 342 33.05 -3.11 -0.11
CA ILE A 342 34.22 -2.31 0.26
C ILE A 342 35.07 -1.98 -0.98
N SER A 343 35.43 -2.99 -1.77
CA SER A 343 36.36 -2.88 -2.90
C SER A 343 35.74 -2.29 -4.15
N ASN A 344 34.47 -2.61 -4.42
CA ASN A 344 33.80 -2.24 -5.67
C ASN A 344 32.57 -1.35 -5.43
N ARG A 345 32.23 -1.05 -4.17
CA ARG A 345 30.99 -0.36 -3.77
C ARG A 345 29.74 -1.03 -4.34
N LEU A 346 29.83 -2.34 -4.51
CA LEU A 346 28.73 -3.17 -4.99
C LEU A 346 27.96 -3.69 -3.78
N LYS A 347 26.80 -3.10 -3.53
CA LYS A 347 25.75 -3.79 -2.77
C LYS A 347 25.20 -4.92 -3.63
N THR A 348 25.06 -6.10 -3.05
CA THR A 348 24.66 -7.33 -3.76
C THR A 348 23.53 -8.02 -3.02
N MET A 349 22.66 -8.71 -3.75
CA MET A 349 21.58 -9.50 -3.17
C MET A 349 21.98 -10.97 -3.12
N LEU A 350 21.87 -11.59 -1.94
CA LEU A 350 22.09 -13.03 -1.78
C LEU A 350 20.90 -13.82 -2.36
N VAL A 351 21.17 -14.69 -3.31
CA VAL A 351 20.19 -15.57 -3.95
C VAL A 351 20.59 -17.02 -3.73
N GLN A 352 19.65 -17.85 -3.31
CA GLN A 352 19.83 -19.30 -3.25
C GLN A 352 19.25 -19.92 -4.53
N LYS A 353 20.02 -20.76 -5.22
CA LYS A 353 19.58 -21.46 -6.44
C LYS A 353 19.83 -22.96 -6.36
#